data_AF-A0A7C3NJR6-F1
#
_entry.id   AF-A0A7C3NJR6-F1
#
_cell.length_a   1.000
_cell.length_b   1.000
_cell.length_c   1.000
_cell.angle_alpha   90.00
_cell.angle_beta   90.00
_cell.angle_gamma   90.00
#
_symmetry.space_group_name_H-M   'P 1'
#
loop_
_entity.id
_entity.type
_entity.pdbx_description
1 polymer ?
#
loop_
_entity_poly.entity_id
_entity_poly.type
_entity_poly.pdbx_seq_one_letter_code
_entity_poly.pdbx_strand_id
1 'polypeptide(L)' 'MKLAKQIMIGALLSATLGAAACSPAFWGGTATGALATGAGYELQARRQMERLEDDLEKGRIDRRTYEERKQQIERGSLIY' A
#
# COMPACT_ATOMS: atom_id res chain seq x y z
N MET A 1 6.61 -46.22 16.17
CA MET A 1 5.34 -45.47 16.36
C MET A 1 5.52 -43.95 16.53
N LYS A 2 6.59 -43.44 17.17
CA LYS A 2 6.82 -41.99 17.34
C LYS A 2 7.01 -41.23 16.02
N LEU A 3 7.76 -41.81 15.07
CA LEU A 3 7.98 -41.24 13.74
C LEU A 3 6.70 -41.10 12.91
N ALA A 4 5.84 -42.12 12.90
CA ALA A 4 4.54 -42.04 12.21
C ALA A 4 3.63 -40.94 12.81
N LYS A 5 3.67 -40.75 14.14
CA LYS A 5 2.94 -39.66 14.81
C LYS A 5 3.50 -38.28 14.43
N GLN A 6 4.82 -38.12 14.33
CA GLN A 6 5.46 -36.87 13.90
C GLN A 6 5.16 -36.55 12.42
N ILE A 7 5.16 -37.56 11.56
CA ILE A 7 4.80 -37.41 10.14
C ILE A 7 3.33 -37.02 9.99
N MET A 8 2.43 -37.64 10.76
CA MET A 8 1.00 -37.30 10.77
C MET A 8 0.74 -35.87 11.28
N ILE A 9 1.44 -35.43 12.33
CA ILE A 9 1.32 -34.06 12.85
C ILE A 9 1.87 -33.05 11.83
N GLY A 10 3.01 -33.36 11.20
CA GLY A 10 3.59 -32.54 10.14
C GLY A 10 2.68 -32.40 8.92
N ALA A 11 2.03 -33.50 8.50
CA ALA A 11 1.08 -33.52 7.39
C ALA A 11 -0.23 -32.77 7.70
N LEU A 12 -0.69 -32.81 8.96
CA LEU A 12 -1.90 -32.08 9.37
C LEU A 12 -1.65 -30.56 9.44
N LEU A 13 -0.46 -30.15 9.87
CA LEU A 13 -0.06 -28.74 9.91
C LEU A 13 0.10 -28.14 8.51
N SER A 14 0.72 -28.86 7.57
CA SER A 14 0.89 -28.37 6.19
C SER A 14 -0.42 -28.24 5.42
N ALA A 15 -1.44 -29.07 5.72
CA ALA A 15 -2.77 -28.98 5.11
C ALA A 15 -3.51 -27.67 5.48
N THR A 16 -3.27 -27.11 6.66
CA THR A 16 -3.93 -25.85 7.10
C THR A 16 -3.35 -24.60 6.46
N LEU A 17 -2.05 -24.58 6.09
CA LEU A 17 -1.47 -23.45 5.36
C LEU A 17 -1.86 -23.43 3.88
N GLY A 18 -2.14 -24.59 3.28
CA GLY A 18 -2.56 -24.69 1.87
C GLY A 18 -3.95 -24.10 1.59
N ALA A 19 -4.85 -24.09 2.58
CA ALA A 19 -6.21 -23.56 2.42
C ALA A 19 -6.26 -22.02 2.33
N ALA A 20 -5.27 -21.32 2.89
CA ALA A 20 -5.18 -19.85 2.79
C ALA A 20 -4.65 -19.38 1.41
N ALA A 21 -3.91 -20.25 0.70
CA ALA A 21 -3.33 -19.93 -0.60
C ALA A 21 -4.32 -20.04 -1.78
N CYS A 22 -5.44 -20.75 -1.60
CA CYS A 22 -6.44 -20.98 -2.67
C CYS A 22 -7.73 -20.16 -2.47
N SER A 23 -7.71 -19.16 -1.59
CA SER A 23 -8.86 -18.26 -1.42
C SER A 23 -8.70 -17.04 -2.33
N PRO A 24 -9.64 -16.78 -3.27
CA PRO A 24 -9.62 -15.56 -4.09
C PRO A 24 -9.70 -14.28 -3.24
N ALA A 25 -10.14 -14.38 -1.98
CA ALA A 25 -10.13 -13.29 -1.01
C ALA A 25 -8.70 -12.83 -0.63
N PHE A 26 -7.70 -13.72 -0.63
CA PHE A 26 -6.32 -13.36 -0.34
C PHE A 26 -5.65 -12.66 -1.53
N TRP A 27 -5.91 -13.15 -2.75
CA TRP A 27 -5.45 -12.50 -4.00
C TRP A 27 -6.16 -11.17 -4.28
N GLY A 28 -7.44 -11.05 -3.93
CA GLY A 28 -8.17 -9.78 -3.97
C GLY A 28 -7.56 -8.73 -3.03
N GLY A 29 -7.05 -9.16 -1.86
CA GLY A 29 -6.37 -8.28 -0.90
C GLY A 29 -4.90 -8.00 -1.22
N THR A 30 -4.17 -8.94 -1.83
CA THR A 30 -2.75 -8.75 -2.20
C THR A 30 -2.57 -8.01 -3.52
N ALA A 31 -3.50 -8.13 -4.49
CA ALA A 31 -3.50 -7.25 -5.65
C ALA A 31 -3.72 -5.79 -5.22
N THR A 32 -4.63 -5.54 -4.27
CA THR A 32 -4.76 -4.23 -3.65
C THR A 32 -3.56 -3.89 -2.77
N GLY A 33 -2.93 -4.84 -2.07
CA GLY A 33 -1.81 -4.61 -1.17
C GLY A 33 -0.46 -4.29 -1.84
N ALA A 34 -0.12 -4.99 -2.93
CA ALA A 34 1.11 -4.76 -3.70
C ALA A 34 0.98 -3.54 -4.63
N LEU A 35 -0.21 -3.31 -5.20
CA LEU A 35 -0.49 -2.03 -5.85
C LEU A 35 -0.65 -0.90 -4.83
N ALA A 36 -1.10 -1.14 -3.60
CA ALA A 36 -1.12 -0.10 -2.56
C ALA A 36 0.27 0.23 -2.02
N THR A 37 1.25 -0.68 -2.03
CA THR A 37 2.62 -0.29 -1.66
C THR A 37 3.34 0.49 -2.74
N GLY A 38 2.99 0.35 -4.03
CA GLY A 38 3.50 1.21 -5.12
C GLY A 38 2.64 2.46 -5.34
N ALA A 39 1.36 2.27 -5.68
CA ALA A 39 0.40 3.33 -5.93
C ALA A 39 -0.15 4.01 -4.67
N GLY A 40 0.03 3.45 -3.46
CA GLY A 40 -0.43 4.12 -2.24
C GLY A 40 0.41 5.34 -1.86
N TYR A 41 1.73 5.30 -2.08
CA TYR A 41 2.59 6.49 -1.98
C TYR A 41 2.13 7.55 -2.98
N GLU A 42 1.81 7.14 -4.20
CA GLU A 42 1.34 8.02 -5.27
C GLU A 42 -0.05 8.62 -4.97
N LEU A 43 -0.99 7.83 -4.44
CA LEU A 43 -2.32 8.29 -4.08
C LEU A 43 -2.29 9.27 -2.90
N GLN A 44 -1.34 9.11 -1.98
CA GLN A 44 -1.16 10.06 -0.89
C GLN A 44 -0.50 11.36 -1.37
N ALA A 45 0.51 11.28 -2.24
CA ALA A 45 1.15 12.45 -2.84
C ALA A 45 0.17 13.25 -3.72
N ARG A 46 -0.61 12.56 -4.57
CA ARG A 46 -1.67 13.16 -5.41
C ARG A 46 -2.69 13.94 -4.58
N ARG A 47 -3.22 13.33 -3.52
CA ARG A 47 -4.19 13.99 -2.62
C ARG A 47 -3.60 15.20 -1.90
N GLN A 48 -2.30 15.20 -1.60
CA GLN A 48 -1.62 16.34 -1.01
C GLN A 48 -1.41 17.48 -2.02
N MET A 49 -1.03 17.15 -3.25
CA MET A 49 -0.92 18.13 -4.34
C MET A 49 -2.26 18.77 -4.67
N GLU A 50 -3.32 17.98 -4.78
CA GLU A 50 -4.67 18.47 -5.12
C GLU A 50 -5.20 19.45 -4.06
N ARG A 51 -4.96 19.18 -2.78
CA ARG A 51 -5.29 20.12 -1.69
C ARG A 51 -4.45 21.38 -1.73
N LEU A 52 -3.16 21.24 -2.05
CA LEU A 52 -2.24 22.38 -2.15
C LEU A 52 -2.62 23.31 -3.30
N GLU A 53 -3.08 22.75 -4.43
CA GLU A 53 -3.62 23.50 -5.57
C GLU A 53 -4.93 24.19 -5.22
N ASP A 54 -5.86 23.48 -4.57
CA ASP A 54 -7.13 24.06 -4.09
C ASP A 54 -6.90 25.24 -3.12
N ASP A 55 -5.91 25.13 -2.23
CA ASP A 55 -5.55 26.21 -1.31
C ASP A 55 -4.96 27.43 -2.03
N LEU A 56 -4.19 27.23 -3.12
CA LEU A 56 -3.69 28.33 -3.95
C LEU A 56 -4.84 28.99 -4.74
N GLU A 57 -5.71 28.18 -5.35
CA GLU A 57 -6.85 28.66 -6.15
C GLU A 57 -7.83 29.45 -5.28
N LYS A 58 -8.07 29.00 -4.05
CA LYS A 58 -8.90 29.70 -3.06
C LYS A 58 -8.20 30.88 -2.39
N GLY A 59 -6.95 31.18 -2.75
CA GLY A 59 -6.16 32.27 -2.16
C GLY A 59 -5.87 32.09 -0.67
N ARG A 60 -5.94 30.85 -0.15
CA ARG A 60 -5.61 30.52 1.25
C ARG A 60 -4.11 30.51 1.48
N ILE A 61 -3.33 30.25 0.43
CA ILE A 61 -1.86 30.31 0.44
C ILE A 61 -1.36 31.21 -0.69
N ASP A 62 -0.21 31.84 -0.46
CA ASP A 62 0.48 32.62 -1.47
C ASP A 62 1.29 31.71 -2.43
N ARG A 63 1.60 32.22 -3.62
CA ARG A 63 2.31 31.48 -4.67
C ARG A 63 3.65 30.93 -4.20
N ARG A 64 4.39 31.69 -3.39
CA ARG A 64 5.66 31.25 -2.82
C ARG A 64 5.50 30.05 -1.89
N THR A 65 4.48 30.08 -1.03
CA THR A 65 4.17 28.97 -0.11
C THR A 65 3.72 27.72 -0.86
N TYR A 66 2.99 27.88 -1.97
CA TYR A 66 2.66 26.78 -2.86
C TYR A 66 3.92 26.11 -3.42
N GLU A 67 4.86 26.89 -3.97
CA GLU A 67 6.08 26.37 -4.59
C GLU A 67 6.99 25.64 -3.58
N GLU A 68 7.16 26.21 -2.38
CA GLU A 68 7.95 25.59 -1.30
C GLU A 68 7.36 24.25 -0.86
N ARG A 69 6.02 24.14 -0.75
CA ARG A 69 5.33 22.91 -0.35
C ARG A 69 5.29 21.87 -1.47
N LYS A 70 5.11 22.31 -2.71
CA LYS A 70 5.15 21.46 -3.90
C LYS A 70 6.48 20.71 -4.01
N GLN A 71 7.60 21.41 -3.85
CA GLN A 71 8.94 20.80 -3.87
C GLN A 71 9.19 19.78 -2.74
N GLN A 72 8.48 19.89 -1.62
CA GLN A 72 8.58 18.90 -0.54
C GLN A 72 7.81 17.62 -0.89
N ILE A 73 6.67 17.75 -1.55
CA ILE A 73 5.85 16.61 -1.98
C ILE A 73 6.52 15.89 -3.16
N GLU A 74 7.08 16.64 -4.13
CA GLU A 74 7.86 16.10 -5.25
C GLU A 74 9.07 15.30 -4.74
N ARG A 75 9.86 15.85 -3.81
CA ARG A 75 11.00 15.11 -3.22
C ARG A 75 10.64 13.80 -2.51
N GLY A 76 9.40 13.67 -2.04
CA GLY A 76 8.90 12.46 -1.37
C GLY A 76 8.09 11.52 -2.29
N SER A 77 7.87 11.90 -3.55
CA SER A 77 7.10 11.16 -4.53
C SER A 77 8.04 10.53 -5.56
N LEU A 78 7.70 9.34 -6.05
CA LEU A 78 8.40 8.74 -7.19
C LEU A 78 7.84 9.21 -8.56
N ILE A 79 6.66 9.83 -8.57
CA ILE A 79 5.92 10.20 -9.80
C ILE A 79 5.99 11.70 -10.11
N TYR A 80 6.25 12.54 -9.12
CA TYR A 80 6.21 14.00 -9.22
C TYR A 80 7.60 14.54 -8.94
#